data_AF-A0A5C8PWD4-F1
#
_entry.id   AF-A0A5C8PWD4-F1
#
_cell.length_a   1.000
_cell.length_b   1.000
_cell.length_c   1.000
_cell.angle_alpha   90.00
_cell.angle_beta   90.00
_cell.angle_gamma   90.00
#
_symmetry.space_group_name_H-M   'P 1'
#
loop_
_entity.id
_entity.type
_entity.pdbx_description
1 polymer ?
#
loop_
_entity_poly.entity_id
_entity_poly.type
_entity_poly.pdbx_seq_one_letter_code
_entity_poly.pdbx_strand_id
1 'polypeptide(L)'
;MDSIPAALADPATRDLYLAACIAVLVLPVIAITWWYHANIRKTRGGRDLMRRQNDVGVSRHPADAGRMLREALDMSRDIEADAYGGHARRMQHRVYAMMGLWLVVVGAMFGILIWADEVNRTLP
;
A
#
# COMPACT_ATOMS: atom_id res chain seq x y z
N MET A 1 21.13 0.69 -28.86
CA MET A 1 20.15 0.89 -27.78
C MET A 1 19.62 -0.48 -27.46
N ASP A 2 20.17 -1.12 -26.43
CA ASP A 2 19.75 -2.47 -26.04
C ASP A 2 18.28 -2.39 -25.63
N SER A 3 17.44 -3.15 -26.32
CA SER A 3 16.01 -3.13 -26.06
C SER A 3 15.77 -3.71 -24.67
N ILE A 4 14.84 -3.13 -23.89
CA ILE A 4 14.44 -3.61 -22.56
C ILE A 4 14.24 -5.15 -22.53
N PRO A 5 13.66 -5.80 -23.56
CA PRO A 5 13.54 -7.26 -23.62
C PRO A 5 14.88 -8.00 -23.64
N ALA A 6 15.90 -7.48 -24.34
CA ALA A 6 17.24 -8.08 -24.39
C ALA A 6 17.94 -7.99 -23.03
N ALA A 7 17.75 -6.90 -22.29
CA ALA A 7 18.28 -6.75 -20.93
C ALA A 7 17.59 -7.73 -19.95
N LEU A 8 16.29 -7.98 -20.12
CA LEU A 8 15.53 -8.91 -19.26
C LEU A 8 15.74 -10.40 -19.61
N ALA A 9 16.40 -10.70 -20.73
CA ALA A 9 16.78 -12.07 -21.09
C ALA A 9 17.96 -12.59 -20.25
N ASP A 10 18.80 -11.68 -19.72
CA ASP A 10 19.86 -12.03 -18.79
C ASP A 10 19.28 -12.42 -17.41
N PRO A 11 19.57 -13.63 -16.90
CA PRO A 11 19.06 -14.09 -15.60
C PRO A 11 19.42 -13.16 -14.45
N ALA A 12 20.64 -12.60 -14.44
CA ALA A 12 21.08 -11.73 -13.34
C ALA A 12 20.28 -10.41 -13.33
N THR A 13 20.11 -9.79 -14.50
CA THR A 13 19.29 -8.58 -14.65
C THR A 13 17.83 -8.83 -14.30
N ARG A 14 17.28 -9.97 -14.72
CA ARG A 14 15.91 -10.38 -14.37
C ARG A 14 15.72 -10.59 -12.88
N ASP A 15 16.63 -11.30 -12.22
CA ASP A 15 16.55 -11.60 -10.79
C ASP A 15 16.66 -10.31 -9.94
N LEU A 16 17.58 -9.41 -10.33
CA LEU A 16 17.69 -8.09 -9.69
C LEU A 16 16.41 -7.27 -9.88
N TYR A 17 15.82 -7.30 -11.07
CA TYR A 17 14.57 -6.62 -11.36
C TYR A 17 13.41 -7.16 -10.51
N LEU A 18 13.29 -8.49 -10.39
CA LEU A 18 12.27 -9.13 -9.56
C LEU A 18 12.47 -8.82 -8.06
N ALA A 19 13.72 -8.85 -7.59
CA ALA A 19 14.04 -8.46 -6.22
C ALA A 19 13.66 -7.00 -5.95
N ALA A 20 13.93 -6.10 -6.89
CA ALA A 20 13.50 -4.71 -6.82
C ALA A 20 11.96 -4.58 -6.80
N CYS A 21 11.24 -5.37 -7.61
CA CYS A 21 9.77 -5.42 -7.57
C CYS A 21 9.25 -5.83 -6.20
N ILE A 22 9.79 -6.90 -5.61
CA ILE A 22 9.42 -7.36 -4.27
C ILE A 22 9.71 -6.27 -3.23
N ALA A 23 10.88 -5.64 -3.30
CA ALA A 23 11.25 -4.56 -2.40
C ALA A 23 10.26 -3.37 -2.48
N VAL A 24 9.86 -2.97 -3.69
CA VAL A 24 8.87 -1.91 -3.91
C VAL A 24 7.48 -2.31 -3.44
N LEU A 25 7.12 -3.60 -3.49
CA LEU A 25 5.84 -4.06 -2.95
C LEU A 25 5.81 -4.04 -1.41
N VAL A 26 6.90 -4.42 -0.77
CA VAL A 26 6.88 -4.68 0.68
C VAL A 26 7.37 -3.48 1.50
N LEU A 27 8.49 -2.86 1.12
CA LEU A 27 9.14 -1.82 1.93
C LEU A 27 8.26 -0.59 2.17
N PRO A 28 7.52 -0.04 1.19
CA PRO A 28 6.69 1.13 1.42
C PRO A 28 5.57 0.87 2.43
N VAL A 29 4.95 -0.32 2.39
CA VAL A 29 3.90 -0.70 3.33
C VAL A 29 4.48 -0.82 4.74
N ILE A 30 5.64 -1.44 4.91
CA ILE A 30 6.33 -1.53 6.21
C ILE A 30 6.69 -0.14 6.73
N ALA A 31 7.32 0.70 5.88
CA ALA A 31 7.75 2.04 6.26
C ALA A 31 6.58 2.94 6.67
N ILE A 32 5.49 2.92 5.90
CA ILE A 32 4.29 3.72 6.19
C ILE A 32 3.58 3.21 7.44
N THR A 33 3.49 1.89 7.60
CA THR A 33 2.90 1.28 8.82
C THR A 33 3.70 1.70 10.05
N TRP A 34 5.03 1.58 9.99
CA TRP A 34 5.90 1.97 11.10
C TRP A 34 5.80 3.46 11.41
N TRP A 35 5.91 4.31 10.39
CA TRP A 35 5.79 5.76 10.53
C TRP A 35 4.43 6.17 11.09
N TYR A 36 3.34 5.57 10.60
CA TYR A 36 1.98 5.84 11.07
C TYR A 36 1.83 5.49 12.56
N HIS A 37 2.24 4.29 12.98
CA HIS A 37 2.13 3.87 14.37
C HIS A 37 3.00 4.72 15.31
N ALA A 38 4.21 5.08 14.86
CA ALA A 38 5.11 5.93 15.63
C ALA A 38 4.54 7.35 15.84
N ASN A 39 3.77 7.88 14.88
CA ASN A 39 3.26 9.25 14.96
C ASN A 39 1.84 9.35 15.51
N ILE A 40 0.95 8.38 15.26
CA ILE A 40 -0.46 8.52 15.64
C ILE A 40 -0.64 8.49 17.16
N ARG A 41 0.19 7.68 17.84
CA ARG A 41 0.19 7.53 19.30
C ARG A 41 0.54 8.81 20.06
N LYS A 42 1.17 9.79 19.39
CA LYS A 42 1.58 11.06 19.99
C LYS A 42 0.38 11.95 20.35
N THR A 43 -0.77 11.76 19.70
CA THR A 43 -1.97 12.59 19.93
C THR A 43 -3.05 11.85 20.73
N ARG A 44 -3.91 12.60 21.44
CA ARG A 44 -5.05 12.01 22.17
C ARG A 44 -6.00 11.29 21.22
N GLY A 45 -6.46 11.97 20.17
CA GLY A 45 -7.38 11.37 19.20
C GLY A 45 -6.77 10.20 18.43
N GLY A 46 -5.46 10.21 18.15
CA GLY A 46 -4.79 9.05 17.56
C GLY A 46 -4.71 7.82 18.49
N ARG A 47 -4.59 8.03 19.81
CA ARG A 47 -4.71 6.94 20.78
C ARG A 47 -6.14 6.40 20.87
N ASP A 48 -7.13 7.28 20.79
CA ASP A 48 -8.54 6.89 20.83
C ASP A 48 -8.93 6.10 19.56
N LEU A 49 -8.44 6.53 18.38
CA LEU A 49 -8.58 5.79 17.13
C LEU A 49 -7.94 4.39 17.21
N MET A 50 -6.73 4.29 17.76
CA MET A 50 -6.05 3.00 17.93
C MET A 50 -6.79 2.06 18.89
N ARG A 51 -7.39 2.59 19.97
CA ARG A 51 -8.24 1.78 20.86
C ARG A 51 -9.44 1.24 20.10
N ARG A 52 -10.15 2.10 19.37
CA ARG A 52 -11.30 1.67 18.57
C ARG A 52 -10.91 0.62 17.53
N GLN A 53 -9.80 0.78 16.82
CA GLN A 53 -9.31 -0.24 15.88
C GLN A 53 -8.99 -1.58 16.57
N ASN A 54 -8.41 -1.56 17.77
CA ASN A 54 -8.18 -2.77 18.56
C ASN A 54 -9.49 -3.40 19.05
N ASP A 55 -10.49 -2.59 19.40
CA ASP A 55 -11.81 -3.04 19.87
C ASP A 55 -12.63 -3.66 18.73
N VAL A 56 -12.53 -3.11 17.52
CA VAL A 56 -13.10 -3.70 16.29
C VAL A 56 -12.44 -5.03 15.96
N GLY A 57 -11.12 -5.11 16.14
CA GLY A 57 -10.33 -6.32 15.96
C GLY A 57 -10.25 -6.79 14.49
N VAL A 58 -9.20 -7.55 14.18
CA VAL A 58 -9.13 -8.28 12.91
C VAL A 58 -9.82 -9.61 13.14
N SER A 59 -11.05 -9.77 12.64
CA SER A 59 -11.72 -11.07 12.72
C SER A 59 -10.95 -12.11 11.91
N ARG A 60 -10.78 -13.30 12.49
CA ARG A 60 -10.16 -14.45 11.82
C ARG A 60 -11.13 -15.18 10.89
N HIS A 61 -12.41 -14.82 10.90
CA HIS A 61 -13.44 -15.48 10.10
C HIS A 61 -13.73 -14.69 8.82
N PRO A 62 -13.60 -15.30 7.63
CA PRO A 62 -13.84 -14.62 6.36
C PRO A 62 -15.29 -14.12 6.20
N ALA A 63 -16.26 -14.74 6.89
CA ALA A 63 -17.65 -14.29 6.93
C ALA A 63 -17.83 -12.88 7.54
N ASP A 64 -16.85 -12.42 8.33
CA ASP A 64 -16.89 -11.10 8.96
C ASP A 64 -16.31 -9.99 8.08
N ALA A 65 -15.78 -10.31 6.89
CA ALA A 65 -15.15 -9.33 6.00
C ALA A 65 -16.09 -8.16 5.67
N GLY A 66 -17.37 -8.43 5.44
CA GLY A 66 -18.37 -7.39 5.17
C GLY A 66 -18.70 -6.51 6.38
N ARG A 67 -18.55 -7.03 7.61
CA ARG A 67 -18.66 -6.23 8.84
C ARG A 67 -17.41 -5.35 8.99
N MET A 68 -16.23 -5.93 8.85
CA MET A 68 -14.95 -5.21 8.94
C MET A 68 -14.84 -4.09 7.91
N LEU A 69 -15.29 -4.31 6.68
CA LEU A 69 -15.31 -3.27 5.64
C LEU A 69 -16.24 -2.12 6.02
N ARG A 70 -17.44 -2.41 6.54
CA ARG A 70 -18.39 -1.38 7.00
C ARG A 70 -17.80 -0.56 8.15
N GLU A 71 -17.22 -1.23 9.14
CA GLU A 71 -16.59 -0.54 10.27
C GLU A 71 -15.36 0.29 9.83
N ALA A 72 -14.60 -0.17 8.84
CA ALA A 72 -13.53 0.62 8.24
C ALA A 72 -14.04 1.88 7.53
N LEU A 73 -15.17 1.79 6.82
CA LEU A 73 -15.82 2.94 6.17
C LEU A 73 -16.36 3.93 7.20
N ASP A 74 -17.01 3.44 8.26
CA ASP A 74 -17.52 4.27 9.35
C ASP A 74 -16.37 5.00 10.06
N MET A 75 -15.27 4.30 10.36
CA MET A 75 -14.06 4.92 10.91
C MET A 75 -13.47 5.98 9.96
N SER A 76 -13.44 5.73 8.65
CA SER A 76 -12.97 6.71 7.67
C SER A 76 -13.82 7.98 7.70
N ARG A 77 -15.14 7.82 7.74
CA ARG A 77 -16.10 8.93 7.81
C ARG A 77 -15.94 9.75 9.10
N ASP A 78 -15.73 9.08 10.23
CA ASP A 78 -15.48 9.74 11.52
C ASP A 78 -14.17 10.56 11.49
N ILE A 79 -13.15 10.09 10.78
CA ILE A 79 -11.87 10.83 10.65
C ILE A 79 -12.03 12.04 9.71
N GLU A 80 -12.83 11.93 8.66
CA GLU A 80 -13.18 13.08 7.80
C GLU A 80 -14.01 14.13 8.54
N ALA A 81 -14.90 13.69 9.43
CA ALA A 81 -15.70 14.53 10.32
C ALA A 81 -14.90 15.16 11.48
N ASP A 82 -13.58 14.95 11.52
CA ASP A 82 -12.66 15.47 12.54
C ASP A 82 -12.90 14.92 13.97
N ALA A 83 -13.60 13.79 14.11
CA ALA A 83 -13.92 13.21 15.43
C ALA A 83 -12.67 12.84 16.27
N TYR A 84 -11.55 12.57 15.60
CA TYR A 84 -10.25 12.29 16.23
C TYR A 84 -9.27 13.47 16.19
N GLY A 85 -9.74 14.64 15.73
CA GLY A 85 -9.00 15.90 15.64
C GLY A 85 -8.11 16.04 14.41
N GLY A 86 -7.84 17.30 14.05
CA GLY A 86 -7.20 17.65 12.77
C GLY A 86 -5.81 17.08 12.53
N HIS A 87 -5.09 16.64 13.57
CA HIS A 87 -3.81 15.96 13.40
C HIS A 87 -3.98 14.57 12.78
N ALA A 88 -4.96 13.78 13.26
CA ALA A 88 -5.24 12.44 12.75
C ALA A 88 -5.70 12.52 11.28
N ARG A 89 -6.61 13.46 10.97
CA ARG A 89 -7.11 13.70 9.62
C ARG A 89 -6.01 14.04 8.61
N ARG A 90 -5.09 14.94 8.97
CA ARG A 90 -3.93 15.30 8.11
C ARG A 90 -3.00 14.11 7.91
N MET A 91 -2.79 13.30 8.94
CA MET A 91 -1.91 12.15 8.84
C MET A 91 -2.49 11.07 7.93
N GLN A 92 -3.80 10.85 7.99
CA GLN A 92 -4.49 9.92 7.10
C GLN A 92 -4.48 10.37 5.64
N HIS A 93 -4.67 11.67 5.37
CA HIS A 93 -4.53 12.20 4.01
C HIS A 93 -3.12 11.97 3.43
N ARG A 94 -2.07 12.11 4.25
CA ARG A 94 -0.70 11.79 3.81
C ARG A 94 -0.55 10.31 3.48
N VAL A 95 -1.07 9.43 4.32
CA VAL A 95 -1.06 7.97 4.06
C VAL A 95 -1.80 7.65 2.76
N TYR A 96 -2.97 8.24 2.51
CA TYR A 96 -3.71 8.05 1.27
C TYR A 96 -2.97 8.56 0.05
N ALA A 97 -2.35 9.74 0.12
CA ALA A 97 -1.54 10.26 -0.97
C ALA A 97 -0.34 9.34 -1.27
N MET A 98 0.34 8.84 -0.23
CA MET A 98 1.45 7.89 -0.38
C MET A 98 1.00 6.55 -0.95
N MET A 99 -0.16 6.02 -0.54
CA MET A 99 -0.74 4.81 -1.13
C MET A 99 -1.15 5.01 -2.58
N GLY A 100 -1.77 6.13 -2.91
CA GLY A 100 -2.11 6.46 -4.29
C GLY A 100 -0.87 6.50 -5.18
N LEU A 101 0.19 7.19 -4.74
CA LEU A 101 1.46 7.23 -5.46
C LEU A 101 2.10 5.84 -5.58
N TRP A 102 2.08 5.05 -4.50
CA TRP A 102 2.62 3.69 -4.50
C TRP A 102 1.90 2.77 -5.49
N LEU A 103 0.56 2.84 -5.56
CA LEU A 103 -0.22 2.08 -6.55
C LEU A 103 0.14 2.44 -8.00
N VAL A 104 0.42 3.72 -8.28
CA VAL A 104 0.88 4.16 -9.61
C VAL A 104 2.23 3.53 -9.95
N VAL A 105 3.18 3.51 -8.99
CA VAL A 105 4.49 2.88 -9.19
C VAL A 105 4.36 1.38 -9.44
N VAL A 106 3.57 0.68 -8.62
CA VAL A 106 3.31 -0.75 -8.78
C VAL A 106 2.67 -1.02 -10.15
N GLY A 107 1.66 -0.24 -10.54
CA GLY A 107 1.01 -0.36 -11.84
C GLY A 107 1.97 -0.16 -13.02
N ALA A 108 2.87 0.82 -12.93
CA ALA A 108 3.89 1.05 -13.96
C ALA A 108 4.88 -0.11 -14.06
N MET A 109 5.35 -0.65 -12.93
CA MET A 109 6.30 -1.77 -12.91
C MET A 109 5.70 -3.04 -13.52
N PHE A 110 4.49 -3.43 -13.10
CA PHE A 110 3.82 -4.59 -13.67
C PHE A 110 3.38 -4.36 -15.12
N GLY A 111 3.02 -3.13 -15.49
CA GLY A 111 2.72 -2.77 -16.88
C GLY A 111 3.92 -3.00 -17.80
N ILE A 112 5.13 -2.63 -17.37
CA ILE A 112 6.37 -2.88 -18.13
C ILE A 112 6.64 -4.38 -18.27
N LEU A 113 6.44 -5.17 -17.21
CA LEU A 113 6.60 -6.63 -17.27
C LEU A 113 5.63 -7.29 -18.25
N ILE A 114 4.34 -6.95 -18.16
CA ILE A 114 3.30 -7.51 -19.04
C ILE A 114 3.59 -7.14 -20.49
N TRP A 115 3.97 -5.87 -20.75
CA TRP A 115 4.33 -5.43 -22.08
C TRP A 115 5.58 -6.15 -22.62
N ALA A 116 6.60 -6.33 -21.79
CA ALA A 116 7.82 -7.04 -22.19
C ALA A 116 7.57 -8.53 -22.48
N ASP A 117 6.72 -9.19 -21.69
CA ASP A 117 6.30 -10.58 -21.93
C ASP A 117 5.52 -10.71 -23.25
N GLU A 118 4.58 -9.79 -23.52
CA GLU A 118 3.81 -9.76 -24.77
C GLU A 118 4.71 -9.54 -26.00
N VAL A 119 5.68 -8.62 -25.91
CA VAL A 119 6.66 -8.39 -26.97
C VAL A 119 7.55 -9.61 -27.20
N ASN A 120 7.99 -10.29 -26.13
CA ASN A 120 8.81 -11.50 -26.24
C ASN A 120 8.07 -12.69 -26.86
N ARG A 121 6.74 -12.77 -26.70
CA ARG A 121 5.93 -13.83 -27.33
C ARG A 121 5.64 -13.59 -28.80
N THR A 122 5.70 -12.34 -29.25
CA THR A 122 5.32 -11.92 -30.61
C THR A 122 6.52 -11.81 -31.57
N LEU A 123 7.74 -11.80 -31.04
CA LEU A 123 8.97 -11.89 -31.84
C LEU A 123 9.22 -13.35 -32.27
N PRO A 124 9.46 -13.62 -33.58
CA PRO A 124 9.70 -14.97 -34.10
C PRO A 124 11.06 -15.57 -33.72
#